data_AF-A0A960RHS5-F1
#
_entry.id   AF-A0A960RHS5-F1
#
_cell.length_a   1.000
_cell.length_b   1.000
_cell.length_c   1.000
_cell.angle_alpha   90.00
_cell.angle_beta   90.00
_cell.angle_gamma   90.00
#
_symmetry.space_group_name_H-M   'P 1'
#
loop_
_entity.id
_entity.type
_entity.pdbx_description
1 polymer ?
#
loop_
_entity_poly.entity_id
_entity_poly.type
_entity_poly.pdbx_seq_one_letter_code
_entity_poly.pdbx_strand_id
1 'polypeptide(L)'
;MRVGAITIHPYRLPLRSPVVIGGHALHEREGWLVAITDTTGRIGWGDCCPLPSYHQEHLSDLLPCLQEWKDRLTGIPLADAAGMRFPFPSFQCAVDQALRVLRTDRPKPWTLSLTALLHPGEVERFLALQDQGWRTFKLKVGAVVDDDIAFVSALLEQASQEVRFRLDANGRWNLDQALAFAAAVSDERIEFIEEPVRGADALQT
;
A
#
# COMPACT_ATOMS: atom_id res chain seq x y z
N MET A 1 2.32 -15.41 27.85
CA MET A 1 1.06 -14.75 27.45
C MET A 1 0.44 -15.57 26.32
N ARG A 2 -0.88 -15.84 26.39
CA ARG A 2 -1.61 -16.69 25.42
C ARG A 2 -2.75 -15.90 24.79
N VAL A 3 -3.21 -16.33 23.62
CA VAL A 3 -4.47 -15.86 23.03
C VAL A 3 -5.62 -16.27 23.94
N GLY A 4 -6.38 -15.31 24.43
CA GLY A 4 -7.60 -15.53 25.22
C GLY A 4 -8.84 -15.61 24.34
N ALA A 5 -8.99 -14.69 23.39
CA ALA A 5 -10.10 -14.67 22.44
C ALA A 5 -9.71 -14.00 21.12
N ILE A 6 -10.43 -14.33 20.05
CA ILE A 6 -10.35 -13.62 18.78
C ILE A 6 -11.74 -13.16 18.38
N THR A 7 -11.85 -11.90 17.98
CA THR A 7 -13.09 -11.30 17.47
C THR A 7 -12.84 -10.70 16.09
N ILE A 8 -13.86 -10.77 15.25
CA ILE A 8 -13.80 -10.39 13.84
C ILE A 8 -14.89 -9.35 13.62
N HIS A 9 -14.50 -8.13 13.23
CA HIS A 9 -15.41 -7.01 13.07
C HIS A 9 -15.45 -6.60 11.60
N PRO A 10 -16.54 -6.85 10.87
CA PRO A 10 -16.64 -6.42 9.48
C PRO A 10 -16.70 -4.90 9.39
N TYR A 11 -16.10 -4.34 8.35
CA TYR A 11 -16.27 -2.94 8.02
C TYR A 11 -16.46 -2.73 6.52
N ARG A 12 -17.08 -1.60 6.21
CA ARG A 12 -17.22 -1.05 4.86
C ARG A 12 -17.10 0.47 4.95
N LEU A 13 -16.03 1.02 4.40
CA LEU A 13 -15.69 2.43 4.50
C LEU A 13 -15.71 3.08 3.10
N PRO A 14 -16.55 4.10 2.85
CA PRO A 14 -16.56 4.79 1.57
C PRO A 14 -15.28 5.61 1.39
N LEU A 15 -14.73 5.60 0.18
CA LEU A 15 -13.61 6.45 -0.19
C LEU A 15 -14.11 7.84 -0.58
N ARG A 16 -13.36 8.89 -0.21
CA ARG A 16 -13.68 10.27 -0.61
C ARG A 16 -13.67 10.46 -2.13
N SER A 17 -12.82 9.73 -2.82
CA SER A 17 -12.74 9.67 -4.27
C SER A 17 -12.40 8.25 -4.69
N PRO A 18 -12.94 7.73 -5.81
CA PRO A 18 -12.66 6.37 -6.24
C PRO A 18 -11.17 6.18 -6.54
N VAL A 19 -10.64 5.01 -6.20
CA VAL A 19 -9.25 4.64 -6.52
C VAL A 19 -9.27 3.54 -7.57
N VAL A 20 -8.57 3.75 -8.69
CA VAL A 20 -8.52 2.75 -9.76
C VAL A 20 -7.37 1.78 -9.53
N ILE A 21 -7.69 0.49 -9.41
CA ILE A 21 -6.73 -0.59 -9.18
C ILE A 21 -7.00 -1.69 -10.21
N GLY A 22 -5.97 -2.05 -10.99
CA GLY A 22 -6.11 -3.10 -12.02
C GLY A 22 -7.23 -2.83 -13.05
N GLY A 23 -7.59 -1.57 -13.29
CA GLY A 23 -8.71 -1.19 -14.18
C GLY A 23 -10.08 -1.15 -13.52
N HIS A 24 -10.20 -1.48 -12.23
CA HIS A 24 -11.44 -1.42 -11.48
C HIS A 24 -11.47 -0.19 -10.57
N ALA A 25 -12.55 0.59 -10.65
CA ALA A 25 -12.77 1.71 -9.75
C ALA A 25 -13.29 1.20 -8.40
N LEU A 26 -12.48 1.36 -7.36
CA LEU A 26 -12.85 1.04 -6.00
C LEU A 26 -13.48 2.27 -5.34
N HIS A 27 -14.72 2.14 -4.89
CA HIS A 27 -15.46 3.20 -4.21
C HIS A 27 -15.43 3.07 -2.68
N GLU A 28 -15.01 1.91 -2.18
CA GLU A 28 -15.09 1.54 -0.78
C GLU A 28 -13.99 0.55 -0.42
N ARG A 29 -13.54 0.58 0.84
CA ARG A 29 -12.73 -0.49 1.40
C ARG A 29 -13.59 -1.35 2.31
N GLU A 30 -13.52 -2.65 2.07
CA GLU A 30 -14.26 -3.68 2.78
C GLU A 30 -13.30 -4.73 3.29
N GLY A 31 -13.50 -5.17 4.53
CA GLY A 31 -12.65 -6.14 5.19
C GLY A 31 -13.09 -6.42 6.61
N TRP A 32 -12.18 -6.97 7.40
CA TRP A 32 -12.39 -7.27 8.80
C TRP A 32 -11.27 -6.74 9.67
N LEU A 33 -11.63 -6.09 10.77
CA LEU A 33 -10.71 -5.87 11.87
C LEU A 33 -10.64 -7.15 12.70
N VAL A 34 -9.44 -7.70 12.82
CA VAL A 34 -9.15 -8.86 13.67
C VAL A 34 -8.63 -8.36 15.00
N ALA A 35 -9.38 -8.61 16.06
CA ALA A 35 -8.99 -8.28 17.44
C ALA A 35 -8.59 -9.56 18.19
N ILE A 36 -7.34 -9.63 18.61
CA ILE A 36 -6.80 -10.70 19.45
C ILE A 36 -6.69 -10.17 20.87
N THR A 37 -7.45 -10.76 21.79
CA THR A 37 -7.37 -10.47 23.23
C THR A 37 -6.51 -11.50 23.90
N ASP A 38 -5.48 -11.10 24.64
CA ASP A 38 -4.66 -12.03 25.42
C ASP A 38 -5.34 -12.42 26.75
N THR A 39 -4.77 -13.42 27.43
CA THR A 39 -5.29 -13.87 28.75
C THR A 39 -5.18 -12.83 29.88
N THR A 40 -4.55 -11.68 29.63
CA THR A 40 -4.46 -10.55 30.57
C THR A 40 -5.47 -9.44 30.26
N GLY A 41 -6.22 -9.57 29.15
CA GLY A 41 -7.21 -8.60 28.69
C GLY A 41 -6.66 -7.51 27.77
N ARG A 42 -5.38 -7.54 27.38
CA ARG A 42 -4.87 -6.60 26.35
C ARG A 42 -5.39 -7.02 24.99
N ILE A 43 -5.66 -6.05 24.12
CA ILE A 43 -6.19 -6.28 22.78
C ILE A 43 -5.19 -5.75 21.75
N GLY A 44 -4.83 -6.61 20.80
CA GLY A 44 -4.13 -6.25 19.59
C GLY A 44 -5.09 -6.24 18.40
N TRP A 45 -4.95 -5.23 17.55
CA TRP A 45 -5.79 -5.06 16.36
C TRP A 45 -4.95 -5.19 15.10
N GLY A 46 -5.55 -5.81 14.09
CA GLY A 46 -5.01 -5.83 12.73
C GLY A 46 -6.10 -5.79 11.69
N ASP A 47 -5.71 -5.40 10.48
CA ASP A 47 -6.61 -5.19 9.35
C ASP A 47 -6.47 -6.32 8.30
N CYS A 48 -7.56 -7.07 8.09
CA CYS A 48 -7.69 -8.09 7.05
C CYS A 48 -8.54 -7.53 5.92
N CYS A 49 -7.88 -6.93 4.93
CA CYS A 49 -8.55 -6.19 3.88
C CYS A 49 -7.91 -6.47 2.53
N PRO A 50 -8.38 -7.50 1.80
CA PRO A 50 -7.77 -7.87 0.53
C PRO A 50 -7.93 -6.77 -0.51
N LEU A 51 -7.00 -6.71 -1.45
CA LEU A 51 -7.04 -5.73 -2.54
C LEU A 51 -7.56 -6.40 -3.81
N PRO A 52 -8.78 -6.04 -4.28
CA PRO A 52 -9.33 -6.61 -5.51
C PRO A 52 -8.38 -6.42 -6.69
N SER A 53 -8.33 -7.42 -7.57
CA SER A 53 -7.49 -7.45 -8.78
C SER A 53 -5.96 -7.48 -8.54
N TYR A 54 -5.52 -7.44 -7.28
CA TYR A 54 -4.10 -7.60 -6.92
C TYR A 54 -3.88 -8.88 -6.09
N HIS A 55 -4.69 -9.10 -5.06
CA HIS A 55 -4.66 -10.36 -4.32
C HIS A 55 -5.51 -11.42 -5.03
N GLN A 56 -5.10 -12.68 -4.90
CA GLN A 56 -5.90 -13.82 -5.33
C GLN A 56 -7.08 -14.09 -4.39
N GLU A 57 -7.01 -13.61 -3.16
CA GLU A 57 -8.03 -13.83 -2.13
C GLU A 57 -9.23 -12.88 -2.33
N HIS A 58 -10.45 -13.40 -2.19
CA HIS A 58 -11.67 -12.60 -2.17
C HIS A 58 -12.27 -12.54 -0.76
N LEU A 59 -13.14 -11.55 -0.52
CA LEU A 59 -13.85 -11.42 0.76
C LEU A 59 -14.64 -12.71 1.11
N SER A 60 -15.26 -13.34 0.11
CA SER A 60 -15.97 -14.61 0.29
C SER A 60 -15.09 -15.76 0.79
N ASP A 61 -13.80 -15.74 0.44
CA ASP A 61 -12.85 -16.80 0.80
C ASP A 61 -12.33 -16.61 2.24
N LEU A 62 -12.25 -15.34 2.67
CA LEU A 62 -11.67 -14.97 3.95
C LEU A 62 -12.57 -15.25 5.14
N LEU A 63 -13.88 -14.99 5.03
CA LEU A 63 -14.78 -15.11 6.19
C LEU A 63 -14.79 -16.53 6.78
N PRO A 64 -14.92 -17.62 5.98
CA PRO A 64 -14.83 -18.98 6.52
C PRO A 64 -13.48 -19.26 7.19
N CYS A 65 -12.38 -18.81 6.59
CA CYS A 65 -11.05 -18.98 7.16
C CYS A 65 -10.89 -18.24 8.49
N LEU A 66 -11.34 -16.98 8.57
CA LEU A 66 -11.30 -16.20 9.81
C LEU A 66 -12.08 -16.90 10.94
N GLN A 67 -13.26 -17.45 10.64
CA GLN A 67 -14.06 -18.18 11.63
C GLN A 67 -13.40 -19.49 12.07
N GLU A 68 -12.83 -20.27 11.15
CA GLU A 68 -12.09 -21.49 11.50
C GLU A 68 -10.91 -21.19 12.42
N TRP A 69 -10.13 -20.16 12.08
CA TRP A 69 -8.90 -19.84 12.79
C TRP A 69 -9.12 -19.15 14.13
N LYS A 70 -10.28 -18.52 14.33
CA LYS A 70 -10.69 -17.96 15.63
C LYS A 70 -10.62 -19.01 16.74
N ASP A 71 -11.14 -20.21 16.48
CA ASP A 71 -11.15 -21.28 17.47
C ASP A 71 -9.76 -21.92 17.61
N ARG A 72 -9.07 -22.14 16.47
CA ARG A 72 -7.75 -22.78 16.44
C ARG A 72 -6.67 -22.00 17.19
N LEU A 73 -6.73 -20.67 17.18
CA LEU A 73 -5.74 -19.82 17.84
C LEU A 73 -6.00 -19.66 19.34
N THR A 74 -7.22 -19.93 19.82
CA THR A 74 -7.57 -19.73 21.22
C THR A 74 -6.73 -20.63 22.12
N GLY A 75 -6.12 -20.04 23.14
CA GLY A 75 -5.21 -20.73 24.07
C GLY A 75 -3.78 -20.88 23.57
N ILE A 76 -3.46 -20.61 22.29
CA ILE A 76 -2.10 -20.69 21.76
C ILE A 76 -1.20 -19.61 22.39
N PRO A 77 0.05 -19.91 22.77
CA PRO A 77 1.02 -18.89 23.19
C PRO A 77 1.24 -17.85 22.10
N LEU A 78 1.33 -16.56 22.46
CA LEU A 78 1.49 -15.49 21.46
C LEU A 78 2.77 -15.64 20.62
N ALA A 79 3.83 -16.21 21.19
CA ALA A 79 5.08 -16.49 20.48
C ALA A 79 4.90 -17.55 19.39
N ASP A 80 4.12 -18.60 19.68
CA ASP A 80 3.85 -19.69 18.74
C ASP A 80 2.94 -19.19 17.62
N ALA A 81 1.89 -18.43 17.95
CA ALA A 81 0.99 -17.81 16.98
C ALA A 81 1.75 -16.92 15.98
N ALA A 82 2.79 -16.20 16.42
CA ALA A 82 3.62 -15.36 15.56
C ALA A 82 4.53 -16.16 14.59
N GLY A 83 4.75 -17.45 14.86
CA GLY A 83 5.48 -18.35 13.97
C GLY A 83 4.58 -19.10 12.98
N MET A 84 3.25 -19.00 13.11
CA MET A 84 2.31 -19.69 12.25
C MET A 84 2.21 -19.02 10.87
N ARG A 85 1.75 -19.81 9.90
CA ARG A 85 1.36 -19.33 8.57
C ARG A 85 -0.16 -19.40 8.46
N PHE A 86 -0.76 -18.28 8.07
CA PHE A 86 -2.19 -18.15 7.90
C PHE A 86 -2.58 -18.25 6.42
N PRO A 87 -3.80 -18.73 6.11
CA PRO A 87 -4.32 -18.68 4.76
C PRO A 87 -4.42 -17.24 4.29
N PHE A 88 -3.88 -16.98 3.11
CA PHE A 88 -3.91 -15.71 2.42
C PHE A 88 -3.09 -14.55 3.04
N PRO A 89 -2.57 -13.64 2.21
CA PRO A 89 -1.73 -12.53 2.68
C PRO A 89 -2.44 -11.53 3.59
N SER A 90 -3.70 -11.17 3.31
CA SER A 90 -4.39 -10.16 4.13
C SER A 90 -4.68 -10.65 5.55
N PHE A 91 -4.99 -11.94 5.71
CA PHE A 91 -5.20 -12.53 7.03
C PHE A 91 -3.89 -12.68 7.80
N GLN A 92 -2.82 -13.15 7.13
CA GLN A 92 -1.47 -13.16 7.71
C GLN A 92 -1.09 -11.76 8.25
N CYS A 93 -1.30 -10.73 7.43
CA CYS A 93 -1.03 -9.33 7.81
C CYS A 93 -1.83 -8.90 9.05
N ALA A 94 -3.12 -9.23 9.10
CA ALA A 94 -3.99 -8.88 10.23
C ALA A 94 -3.53 -9.53 11.55
N VAL A 95 -3.17 -10.81 11.51
CA VAL A 95 -2.67 -11.50 12.72
C VAL A 95 -1.32 -10.93 13.14
N ASP A 96 -0.42 -10.68 12.20
CA ASP A 96 0.91 -10.12 12.50
C ASP A 96 0.80 -8.73 13.15
N GLN A 97 -0.09 -7.87 12.65
CA GLN A 97 -0.38 -6.56 13.26
C GLN A 97 -0.95 -6.70 14.68
N ALA A 98 -1.96 -7.55 14.88
CA ALA A 98 -2.55 -7.76 16.20
C ALA A 98 -1.53 -8.30 17.21
N LEU A 99 -0.75 -9.30 16.83
CA LEU A 99 0.30 -9.87 17.67
C LEU A 99 1.43 -8.86 17.93
N ARG A 100 1.79 -8.01 16.96
CA ARG A 100 2.75 -6.92 17.15
C ARG A 100 2.29 -6.00 18.28
N VAL A 101 1.04 -5.54 18.25
CA VAL A 101 0.46 -4.66 19.29
C VAL A 101 0.50 -5.31 20.67
N LEU A 102 0.23 -6.62 20.77
CA LEU A 102 0.29 -7.34 22.05
C LEU A 102 1.72 -7.54 22.57
N ARG A 103 2.69 -7.69 21.66
CA ARG A 103 4.09 -7.99 22.00
C ARG A 103 4.94 -6.75 22.22
N THR A 104 4.48 -5.58 21.79
CA THR A 104 5.19 -4.31 22.01
C THR A 104 4.48 -3.44 23.01
N ASP A 105 5.24 -2.77 23.86
CA ASP A 105 4.76 -1.55 24.48
C ASP A 105 4.60 -0.48 23.40
N ARG A 106 3.74 0.53 23.67
CA ARG A 106 3.37 1.56 22.69
C ARG A 106 4.61 2.02 21.90
N PRO A 107 4.61 1.94 20.56
CA PRO A 107 5.77 2.34 19.78
C PRO A 107 6.10 3.81 20.08
N LYS A 108 7.39 4.13 20.13
CA LYS A 108 7.83 5.52 20.22
C LYS A 108 7.29 6.27 19.01
N PRO A 109 6.76 7.50 19.18
CA PRO A 109 6.28 8.28 18.06
C PRO A 109 7.44 8.55 17.09
N TRP A 110 7.16 8.40 15.80
CA TRP A 110 8.05 8.77 14.71
C TRP A 110 7.38 9.83 13.85
N THR A 111 8.18 10.73 13.31
CA THR A 111 7.74 11.68 12.28
C THR A 111 8.17 11.13 10.94
N LEU A 112 7.22 10.96 10.03
CA LEU A 112 7.45 10.51 8.67
C LEU A 112 6.94 11.58 7.70
N SER A 113 7.74 11.93 6.71
CA SER A 113 7.30 12.79 5.61
C SER A 113 6.29 12.02 4.75
N LEU A 114 5.14 12.63 4.51
CA LEU A 114 4.10 12.05 3.66
C LEU A 114 4.42 12.30 2.18
N THR A 115 3.98 11.36 1.33
CA THR A 115 4.04 11.50 -0.12
C THR A 115 2.65 11.70 -0.68
N ALA A 116 2.45 12.78 -1.43
CA ALA A 116 1.19 13.04 -2.11
C ALA A 116 1.11 12.21 -3.41
N LEU A 117 0.03 11.45 -3.58
CA LEU A 117 -0.25 10.75 -4.83
C LEU A 117 -0.89 11.73 -5.83
N LEU A 118 -0.31 11.79 -7.04
CA LEU A 118 -0.78 12.54 -8.18
C LEU A 118 -1.07 11.61 -9.37
N HIS A 119 -2.15 11.91 -10.08
CA HIS A 119 -2.55 11.29 -11.33
C HIS A 119 -2.17 12.18 -12.52
N PRO A 120 -2.06 11.61 -13.74
CA PRO A 120 -1.84 12.39 -14.95
C PRO A 120 -2.83 13.55 -15.09
N GLY A 121 -2.32 14.75 -15.43
CA GLY A 121 -3.12 15.96 -15.62
C GLY A 121 -3.37 16.79 -14.35
N GLU A 122 -2.98 16.33 -13.16
CA GLU A 122 -3.22 17.05 -11.89
C GLU A 122 -2.19 18.17 -11.59
N VAL A 123 -1.84 19.01 -12.57
CA VAL A 123 -0.82 20.08 -12.43
C VAL A 123 -1.24 21.13 -11.38
N GLU A 124 -2.50 21.58 -11.43
CA GLU A 124 -3.01 22.59 -10.47
C GLU A 124 -2.98 22.07 -9.02
N ARG A 125 -3.31 20.78 -8.84
CA ARG A 125 -3.25 20.12 -7.53
C ARG A 125 -1.81 20.00 -7.04
N PHE A 126 -0.87 19.69 -7.92
CA PHE A 126 0.55 19.69 -7.59
C PHE A 126 1.00 21.06 -7.05
N LEU A 127 0.73 22.14 -7.79
CA LEU A 127 1.08 23.50 -7.39
C LEU A 127 0.47 23.87 -6.03
N ALA A 128 -0.83 23.62 -5.86
CA ALA A 128 -1.52 23.90 -4.60
C ALA A 128 -0.93 23.13 -3.41
N LEU A 129 -0.53 21.87 -3.59
CA LEU A 129 0.10 21.07 -2.54
C LEU A 129 1.54 21.53 -2.26
N GLN A 130 2.31 21.89 -3.28
CA GLN A 130 3.65 22.45 -3.11
C GLN A 130 3.61 23.72 -2.24
N ASP A 131 2.66 24.62 -2.52
CA ASP A 131 2.43 25.87 -1.77
C ASP A 131 1.98 25.60 -0.32
N GLN A 132 1.29 24.49 -0.09
CA GLN A 132 0.92 24.01 1.26
C GLN A 132 2.08 23.37 2.03
N GLY A 133 3.28 23.28 1.45
CA GLY A 133 4.46 22.71 2.13
C GLY A 133 4.72 21.24 1.81
N TRP A 134 3.98 20.62 0.89
CA TRP A 134 4.30 19.26 0.46
C TRP A 134 5.61 19.24 -0.33
N ARG A 135 6.43 18.21 -0.10
CA ARG A 135 7.77 18.08 -0.69
C ARG A 135 7.99 16.80 -1.46
N THR A 136 7.17 15.77 -1.26
CA THR A 136 7.33 14.50 -1.97
C THR A 136 6.04 14.13 -2.67
N PHE A 137 6.14 13.83 -3.96
CA PHE A 137 5.01 13.48 -4.82
C PHE A 137 5.26 12.15 -5.51
N LYS A 138 4.26 11.26 -5.50
CA LYS A 138 4.24 10.02 -6.26
C LYS A 138 3.36 10.22 -7.48
N LEU A 139 3.91 10.08 -8.68
CA LEU A 139 3.20 10.23 -9.94
C LEU A 139 2.96 8.86 -10.56
N LYS A 140 1.73 8.65 -11.02
CA LYS A 140 1.41 7.53 -11.91
C LYS A 140 1.82 7.89 -13.34
N VAL A 141 2.67 7.06 -13.92
CA VAL A 141 3.13 7.09 -15.32
C VAL A 141 2.86 5.71 -15.94
N GLY A 142 3.40 5.41 -17.12
CA GLY A 142 3.20 4.12 -17.77
C GLY A 142 2.03 4.14 -18.76
N ALA A 143 1.60 5.29 -19.24
CA ALA A 143 0.60 5.40 -20.29
C ALA A 143 1.33 5.42 -21.65
N VAL A 144 1.29 6.55 -22.34
CA VAL A 144 2.08 6.79 -23.55
C VAL A 144 3.39 7.45 -23.11
N VAL A 145 4.53 6.85 -23.47
CA VAL A 145 5.84 7.29 -22.98
C VAL A 145 6.13 8.77 -23.28
N ASP A 146 5.78 9.25 -24.47
CA ASP A 146 6.00 10.65 -24.85
C ASP A 146 5.13 11.62 -24.03
N ASP A 147 3.88 11.23 -23.74
CA ASP A 147 2.98 12.02 -22.89
C ASP A 147 3.47 12.03 -21.44
N ASP A 148 3.96 10.89 -20.94
CA ASP A 148 4.53 10.77 -19.60
C ASP A 148 5.79 11.66 -19.48
N ILE A 149 6.67 11.67 -20.49
CA ILE A 149 7.87 12.54 -20.54
C ILE A 149 7.45 14.00 -20.49
N ALA A 150 6.50 14.40 -21.36
CA ALA A 150 6.02 15.78 -21.44
C ALA A 150 5.42 16.24 -20.11
N PHE A 151 4.59 15.39 -19.48
CA PHE A 151 3.96 15.68 -18.20
C PHE A 151 4.97 15.83 -17.06
N VAL A 152 5.90 14.88 -16.93
CA VAL A 152 6.91 14.93 -15.86
C VAL A 152 7.87 16.11 -16.06
N SER A 153 8.27 16.39 -17.29
CA SER A 153 9.13 17.56 -17.60
C SER A 153 8.44 18.87 -17.22
N ALA A 154 7.15 19.03 -17.56
CA ALA A 154 6.37 20.22 -17.20
C ALA A 154 6.25 20.43 -15.68
N LEU A 155 6.15 19.34 -14.90
CA LEU A 155 6.14 19.42 -13.45
C LEU A 155 7.51 19.75 -12.86
N LEU A 156 8.59 19.19 -13.44
CA LEU A 156 9.97 19.51 -13.04
C LEU A 156 10.29 20.99 -13.28
N GLU A 157 9.81 21.59 -14.35
CA GLU A 157 9.98 23.03 -14.60
C GLU A 157 9.32 23.92 -13.54
N GLN A 158 8.18 23.48 -13.00
CA GLN A 158 7.40 24.24 -12.00
C GLN A 158 7.76 23.87 -10.56
N ALA A 159 8.46 22.77 -10.36
CA ALA A 159 8.84 22.29 -9.05
C ALA A 159 9.96 23.12 -8.42
N SER A 160 9.79 23.46 -7.15
CA SER A 160 10.86 24.02 -6.33
C SER A 160 12.01 23.01 -6.15
N GLN A 161 13.18 23.51 -5.75
CA GLN A 161 14.38 22.69 -5.54
C GLN A 161 14.24 21.68 -4.37
N GLU A 162 13.30 21.93 -3.45
CA GLU A 162 13.03 21.03 -2.32
C GLU A 162 12.10 19.87 -2.70
N VAL A 163 11.42 19.95 -3.84
CA VAL A 163 10.46 18.93 -4.27
C VAL A 163 11.19 17.69 -4.78
N ARG A 164 10.62 16.52 -4.46
CA ARG A 164 11.05 15.21 -4.92
C ARG A 164 9.89 14.45 -5.56
N PHE A 165 10.20 13.74 -6.63
CA PHE A 165 9.26 12.95 -7.40
C PHE A 165 9.61 11.47 -7.32
N ARG A 166 8.58 10.64 -7.16
CA ARG A 166 8.62 9.18 -7.25
C ARG A 166 7.70 8.78 -8.37
N LEU A 167 8.20 8.06 -9.36
CA LEU A 167 7.43 7.72 -10.54
C LEU A 167 7.00 6.27 -10.43
N ASP A 168 5.76 5.94 -10.79
CA ASP A 168 5.23 4.57 -10.69
C ASP A 168 4.54 4.20 -12.00
N ALA A 169 5.19 3.32 -12.75
CA ALA A 169 4.76 2.86 -14.07
C ALA A 169 3.92 1.58 -14.02
N ASN A 170 3.84 0.91 -12.86
CA ASN A 170 3.16 -0.39 -12.67
C ASN A 170 3.40 -1.41 -13.80
N GLY A 171 4.64 -1.48 -14.27
CA GLY A 171 5.11 -2.41 -15.29
C GLY A 171 4.50 -2.23 -16.67
N ARG A 172 4.01 -1.02 -17.00
CA ARG A 172 3.28 -0.78 -18.24
C ARG A 172 4.17 -0.49 -19.45
N TRP A 173 5.42 -0.08 -19.25
CA TRP A 173 6.36 0.09 -20.35
C TRP A 173 7.08 -1.22 -20.70
N ASN A 174 7.53 -1.31 -21.95
CA ASN A 174 8.62 -2.22 -22.31
C ASN A 174 9.98 -1.60 -21.93
N LEU A 175 11.06 -2.38 -22.08
CA LEU A 175 12.40 -1.93 -21.71
C LEU A 175 12.84 -0.68 -22.48
N ASP A 176 12.63 -0.64 -23.80
CA ASP A 176 13.04 0.49 -24.63
C ASP A 176 12.32 1.78 -24.24
N GLN A 177 11.01 1.70 -23.97
CA GLN A 177 10.20 2.81 -23.48
C GLN A 177 10.67 3.29 -22.11
N ALA A 178 10.96 2.38 -21.18
CA ALA A 178 11.46 2.73 -19.86
C ALA A 178 12.83 3.43 -19.93
N LEU A 179 13.73 2.95 -20.81
CA LEU A 179 15.03 3.56 -21.04
C LEU A 179 14.91 4.94 -21.70
N ALA A 180 14.05 5.08 -22.70
CA ALA A 180 13.77 6.37 -23.35
C ALA A 180 13.21 7.38 -22.35
N PHE A 181 12.26 6.96 -21.51
CA PHE A 181 11.71 7.78 -20.45
C PHE A 181 12.79 8.23 -19.46
N ALA A 182 13.55 7.28 -18.90
CA ALA A 182 14.58 7.58 -17.90
C ALA A 182 15.69 8.50 -18.43
N ALA A 183 16.05 8.36 -19.71
CA ALA A 183 17.00 9.25 -20.37
C ALA A 183 16.45 10.67 -20.56
N ALA A 184 15.15 10.81 -20.86
CA ALA A 184 14.51 12.10 -21.11
C ALA A 184 14.26 12.91 -19.83
N VAL A 185 13.90 12.26 -18.72
CA VAL A 185 13.61 12.92 -17.44
C VAL A 185 14.76 12.82 -16.44
N SER A 186 16.02 12.90 -16.90
CA SER A 186 17.20 12.79 -16.04
C SER A 186 17.36 14.05 -15.16
N ASP A 187 16.71 14.05 -14.00
CA ASP A 187 16.72 15.13 -13.01
C ASP A 187 16.95 14.58 -11.59
N GLU A 188 17.79 15.23 -10.79
CA GLU A 188 18.13 14.80 -9.42
C GLU A 188 16.94 14.81 -8.45
N ARG A 189 15.84 15.47 -8.81
CA ARG A 189 14.60 15.49 -8.02
C ARG A 189 13.79 14.21 -8.20
N ILE A 190 14.09 13.36 -9.18
CA ILE A 190 13.45 12.04 -9.32
C ILE A 190 14.21 11.04 -8.44
N GLU A 191 13.57 10.56 -7.37
CA GLU A 191 14.18 9.61 -6.42
C GLU A 191 14.26 8.19 -6.99
N PHE A 192 13.22 7.74 -7.68
CA PHE A 192 13.15 6.43 -8.30
C PHE A 192 11.99 6.31 -9.30
N ILE A 193 12.08 5.28 -10.15
CA ILE A 193 11.00 4.78 -11.00
C ILE A 193 10.61 3.39 -10.49
N GLU A 194 9.40 3.27 -9.94
CA GLU A 194 8.80 2.05 -9.41
C GLU A 194 8.17 1.24 -10.54
N GLU A 195 8.52 -0.04 -10.61
CA GLU A 195 8.05 -1.00 -11.61
C GLU A 195 8.07 -0.43 -13.04
N PRO A 196 9.22 0.01 -13.59
CA PRO A 196 9.28 0.58 -14.95
C PRO A 196 8.75 -0.40 -16.01
N VAL A 197 9.07 -1.68 -15.84
CA VAL A 197 8.67 -2.79 -16.74
C VAL A 197 8.00 -3.91 -15.95
N ARG A 198 7.27 -4.78 -16.64
CA ARG A 198 6.59 -5.91 -16.01
C ARG A 198 7.59 -6.99 -15.57
N GLY A 199 7.79 -7.10 -14.26
CA GLY A 199 8.67 -8.09 -13.65
C GLY A 199 10.15 -7.70 -13.70
N ALA A 200 10.90 -8.06 -12.66
CA ALA A 200 12.31 -7.69 -12.53
C ALA A 200 13.21 -8.35 -13.59
N ASP A 201 12.83 -9.51 -14.11
CA ASP A 201 13.60 -10.24 -15.12
C ASP A 201 13.72 -9.46 -16.43
N ALA A 202 12.73 -8.61 -16.75
CA ALA A 202 12.77 -7.76 -17.94
C ALA A 202 13.83 -6.64 -17.87
N LEU A 203 14.47 -6.44 -16.71
CA LEU A 203 15.60 -5.52 -16.51
C LEU A 203 16.96 -6.22 -16.59
N GLN A 204 17.01 -7.55 -16.69
CA GLN A 204 18.25 -8.30 -16.79
C GLN A 204 18.62 -8.47 -18.27
N THR A 205 19.48 -7.58 -18.76
CA THR A 205 20.19 -7.74 -20.04
C THR A 205 21.42 -8.60 -19.89
#